data_AF-A0A4P9TCP1-F1
#
_entry.id   AF-A0A4P9TCP1-F1
#
_cell.length_a   1.000
_cell.length_b   1.000
_cell.length_c   1.000
_cell.angle_alpha   90.00
_cell.angle_beta   90.00
_cell.angle_gamma   90.00
#
_symmetry.space_group_name_H-M   'P 1'
#
loop_
_entity.id
_entity.type
_entity.pdbx_description
1 polymer ?
#
loop_
_entity_poly.entity_id
_entity_poly.type
_entity_poly.pdbx_seq_one_letter_code
_entity_poly.pdbx_strand_id
1 'polypeptide(L)'
;MSQSVDDTYTESQVIMTAVKIIAPFTLTYGLFMTFHGGDAPGGGFQGGTVVGVTVLMLAFAFGIEPTRRWLRNSFLVGIITGGVVIFGAIGLAMIALGGHFLEFTMLKEVFHIKPKWGLEAIEIGGISLIVTGTIISLFFTMAAGFSPERPSGTGGRNERNERGESADEVVSDDD
;
A
#
# COMPACT_ATOMS: atom_id res chain seq x y z
N MET A 1 -15.93 -15.46 -33.03
CA MET A 1 -14.75 -14.57 -32.91
C MET A 1 -14.99 -13.61 -31.74
N SER A 2 -14.68 -14.03 -30.51
CA SER A 2 -14.55 -13.09 -29.39
C SER A 2 -13.07 -12.72 -29.31
N GLN A 3 -12.76 -11.46 -29.59
CA GLN A 3 -11.41 -10.95 -29.49
C GLN A 3 -10.96 -11.10 -28.03
N SER A 4 -9.84 -11.80 -27.84
CA SER A 4 -9.08 -11.79 -26.60
C SER A 4 -8.68 -10.34 -26.34
N VAL A 5 -9.11 -9.82 -25.20
CA VAL A 5 -8.58 -8.57 -24.65
C VAL A 5 -7.06 -8.73 -24.62
N ASP A 6 -6.39 -7.86 -25.36
CA ASP A 6 -4.93 -7.78 -25.45
C ASP A 6 -4.42 -7.36 -24.06
N ASP A 7 -4.00 -8.35 -23.27
CA ASP A 7 -3.29 -8.13 -22.02
C ASP A 7 -1.98 -7.40 -22.36
N THR A 8 -2.03 -6.07 -22.32
CA THR A 8 -0.89 -5.17 -22.56
C THR A 8 0.08 -5.21 -21.37
N TYR A 9 0.46 -6.40 -20.93
CA TYR A 9 1.57 -6.67 -20.03
C TYR A 9 2.56 -7.55 -20.78
N THR A 10 3.33 -6.92 -21.67
CA THR A 10 4.52 -7.59 -22.21
C THR A 10 5.54 -7.66 -21.09
N GLU A 11 5.68 -8.83 -20.46
CA GLU A 11 6.78 -9.11 -19.53
C GLU A 11 8.11 -8.85 -20.23
N SER A 12 8.71 -7.68 -19.99
CA SER A 12 9.98 -7.32 -20.57
C SER A 12 11.10 -7.99 -19.79
N GLN A 13 11.73 -8.99 -20.40
CA GLN A 13 12.90 -9.67 -19.85
C GLN A 13 14.02 -8.70 -19.49
N VAL A 14 14.15 -7.61 -20.26
CA VAL A 14 15.12 -6.53 -19.99
C VAL A 14 14.75 -5.80 -18.70
N ILE A 15 13.48 -5.41 -18.52
CA ILE A 15 13.02 -4.72 -17.30
C ILE A 15 13.17 -5.64 -16.08
N MET A 16 12.72 -6.90 -16.17
CA MET A 16 12.85 -7.85 -15.07
C MET A 16 14.30 -8.04 -14.64
N THR A 17 15.22 -8.21 -15.61
CA THR A 17 16.64 -8.39 -15.33
C THR A 17 17.26 -7.13 -14.71
N ALA A 18 16.95 -5.96 -15.27
CA ALA A 18 17.43 -4.69 -14.72
C ALA A 18 16.93 -4.47 -13.29
N VAL A 19 15.65 -4.71 -13.02
CA VAL A 19 15.07 -4.54 -11.68
C VAL A 19 15.67 -5.53 -10.67
N LYS A 20 15.93 -6.79 -11.04
CA LYS A 20 16.63 -7.74 -10.16
C LYS A 20 18.00 -7.25 -9.71
N ILE A 21 18.71 -6.54 -10.59
CA ILE A 21 20.03 -5.99 -10.29
C ILE A 21 19.90 -4.70 -9.49
N ILE A 22 19.02 -3.77 -9.88
CA ILE A 22 18.93 -2.42 -9.31
C ILE A 22 18.20 -2.38 -7.96
N ALA A 23 17.18 -3.23 -7.75
CA ALA A 23 16.39 -3.28 -6.52
C ALA A 23 17.23 -3.41 -5.23
N PRO A 24 18.18 -4.35 -5.11
CA PRO A 24 18.99 -4.47 -3.89
C PRO A 24 19.82 -3.20 -3.61
N PHE A 25 20.37 -2.55 -4.63
CA PHE A 25 21.14 -1.31 -4.44
C PHE A 25 20.25 -0.14 -4.00
N THR A 26 19.10 0.05 -4.67
CA THR A 26 18.16 1.13 -4.33
C THR A 26 17.55 0.92 -2.94
N LEU A 27 17.19 -0.31 -2.58
CA LEU A 27 16.72 -0.65 -1.24
C LEU A 27 17.79 -0.35 -0.19
N THR A 28 19.03 -0.81 -0.42
CA THR A 28 20.15 -0.59 0.51
C THR A 28 20.43 0.90 0.67
N TYR A 29 20.41 1.66 -0.42
CA TYR A 29 20.63 3.11 -0.38
C TYR A 29 19.49 3.84 0.35
N GLY A 30 18.23 3.47 0.12
CA GLY A 30 17.08 4.02 0.85
C GLY A 30 17.15 3.74 2.35
N LEU A 31 17.55 2.52 2.74
CA LEU A 31 17.78 2.17 4.14
C LEU A 31 18.97 2.93 4.73
N PHE A 32 20.07 3.06 3.99
CA PHE A 32 21.23 3.86 4.41
C PHE A 32 20.84 5.31 4.71
N MET A 33 20.11 5.97 3.80
CA MET A 33 19.61 7.33 4.00
C MET A 33 18.65 7.46 5.18
N THR A 34 17.86 6.42 5.44
CA THR A 34 16.95 6.37 6.59
C THR A 34 17.72 6.31 7.90
N PHE A 35 18.77 5.47 7.97
CA PHE A 35 19.55 5.27 9.19
C PHE A 35 20.61 6.35 9.45
N HIS A 36 21.04 7.09 8.42
CA HIS A 36 22.10 8.11 8.53
C HIS A 36 21.60 9.55 8.30
N GLY A 37 20.30 9.79 8.44
CA GLY A 37 19.69 11.11 8.27
C GLY A 37 20.25 12.19 9.20
N GLY A 38 20.70 11.80 10.39
CA GLY A 38 21.29 12.71 11.37
C GLY A 38 22.71 13.20 11.04
N ASP A 39 23.44 12.48 10.19
CA ASP A 39 24.86 12.76 9.86
C ASP A 39 25.11 13.13 8.40
N ALA A 40 24.14 12.85 7.51
CA ALA A 40 24.26 13.07 6.07
C ALA A 40 22.98 13.71 5.51
N PRO A 41 23.05 14.40 4.35
CA PRO A 41 21.85 14.83 3.63
C PRO A 41 20.96 13.62 3.37
N GLY A 42 19.74 13.62 3.91
CA GLY A 42 18.93 12.41 3.98
C GLY A 42 17.81 12.51 5.01
N GLY A 43 17.44 11.35 5.57
CA GLY A 43 16.43 11.23 6.62
C GLY A 43 15.35 10.20 6.32
N GLY A 44 14.50 9.97 7.30
CA GLY A 44 13.40 9.01 7.21
C GLY A 44 12.43 9.30 6.05
N PHE A 45 12.22 10.57 5.70
CA PHE A 45 11.36 10.93 4.57
C PHE A 45 11.97 10.52 3.22
N GLN A 46 13.19 10.93 2.94
CA GLN A 46 13.85 10.68 1.65
C GLN A 46 14.19 9.19 1.51
N GLY A 47 14.75 8.59 2.57
CA GLY A 47 15.04 7.16 2.62
C GLY A 47 13.78 6.30 2.49
N GLY A 48 12.73 6.63 3.25
CA GLY A 48 11.44 5.94 3.17
C GLY A 48 10.78 6.06 1.78
N THR A 49 10.95 7.20 1.10
CA THR A 49 10.48 7.38 -0.28
C THR A 49 11.21 6.44 -1.24
N VAL A 50 12.55 6.35 -1.16
CA VAL A 50 13.33 5.43 -2.01
C VAL A 50 12.95 3.99 -1.75
N VAL A 51 12.81 3.58 -0.48
CA VAL A 51 12.32 2.23 -0.12
C VAL A 51 10.95 1.96 -0.75
N GLY A 52 10.01 2.90 -0.64
CA GLY A 52 8.68 2.79 -1.23
C GLY A 52 8.73 2.63 -2.75
N VAL A 53 9.51 3.46 -3.45
CA VAL A 53 9.67 3.40 -4.91
C VAL A 53 10.36 2.11 -5.35
N THR A 54 11.32 1.58 -4.59
CA THR A 54 11.92 0.27 -4.87
C THR A 54 10.88 -0.85 -4.83
N VAL A 55 9.93 -0.81 -3.88
CA VAL A 55 8.81 -1.75 -3.84
C VAL A 55 7.91 -1.59 -5.07
N LEU A 56 7.63 -0.35 -5.51
CA LEU A 56 6.86 -0.11 -6.73
C LEU A 56 7.57 -0.62 -7.99
N MET A 57 8.90 -0.45 -8.06
CA MET A 57 9.72 -0.97 -9.15
C MET A 57 9.62 -2.51 -9.24
N LEU A 58 9.62 -3.21 -8.10
CA LEU A 58 9.37 -4.65 -8.06
C LEU A 58 7.94 -4.99 -8.53
N ALA A 59 6.95 -4.20 -8.12
CA ALA A 59 5.55 -4.39 -8.55
C ALA A 59 5.39 -4.25 -10.08
N PHE A 60 6.07 -3.29 -10.69
CA PHE A 60 6.05 -3.12 -12.15
C PHE A 60 6.79 -4.24 -12.89
N ALA A 61 7.88 -4.75 -12.34
CA ALA A 61 8.68 -5.78 -13.00
C ALA A 61 8.06 -7.18 -12.90
N PHE A 62 7.39 -7.51 -11.79
CA PHE A 62 6.91 -8.86 -11.48
C PHE A 62 5.38 -8.98 -11.40
N GLY A 63 4.67 -7.89 -11.71
CA GLY A 63 3.21 -7.84 -11.72
C GLY A 63 2.63 -7.12 -10.50
N ILE A 64 1.68 -6.21 -10.78
CA ILE A 64 1.02 -5.36 -9.80
C ILE A 64 0.08 -6.19 -8.91
N GLU A 65 -0.69 -7.10 -9.50
CA GLU A 65 -1.69 -7.89 -8.79
C GLU A 65 -1.08 -8.91 -7.78
N PRO A 66 -0.04 -9.70 -8.13
CA PRO A 66 0.69 -10.50 -7.15
C PRO A 66 1.28 -9.67 -6.01
N THR A 67 1.87 -8.52 -6.33
CA THR A 67 2.51 -7.63 -5.35
C THR A 67 1.47 -7.00 -4.40
N ARG A 68 0.30 -6.62 -4.91
CA ARG A 68 -0.83 -6.14 -4.12
C ARG A 68 -1.37 -7.20 -3.17
N ARG A 69 -1.43 -8.47 -3.59
CA ARG A 69 -1.85 -9.57 -2.71
C ARG A 69 -0.83 -9.82 -1.60
N TRP A 70 0.46 -9.70 -1.90
CA TRP A 70 1.53 -9.77 -0.91
C TRP A 70 1.45 -8.58 0.08
N LEU A 71 1.22 -7.37 -0.43
CA LEU A 71 1.01 -6.14 0.35
C LEU A 71 -0.46 -5.96 0.72
N ARG A 72 -0.99 -6.87 1.54
CA ARG A 72 -2.36 -6.78 2.05
C ARG A 72 -2.62 -5.38 2.62
N ASN A 73 -3.78 -4.79 2.29
CA ASN A 73 -4.15 -3.44 2.72
C ASN A 73 -3.99 -3.24 4.24
N SER A 74 -4.38 -4.24 5.04
CA SER A 74 -4.24 -4.20 6.51
C SER A 74 -2.78 -4.09 6.97
N PHE A 75 -1.82 -4.67 6.25
CA PHE A 75 -0.40 -4.57 6.58
C PHE A 75 0.13 -3.16 6.30
N LEU A 76 -0.21 -2.58 5.14
CA LEU A 76 0.15 -1.21 4.80
C LEU A 76 -0.43 -0.19 5.77
N VAL A 77 -1.72 -0.32 6.08
CA VAL A 77 -2.38 0.50 7.12
C VAL A 77 -1.69 0.30 8.47
N GLY A 78 -1.35 -0.94 8.83
CA GLY A 78 -0.60 -1.24 10.05
C GLY A 78 0.77 -0.55 10.12
N ILE A 79 1.53 -0.52 9.03
CA ILE A 79 2.82 0.20 8.95
C ILE A 79 2.60 1.70 9.15
N ILE A 80 1.65 2.30 8.44
CA ILE A 80 1.38 3.75 8.51
C ILE A 80 0.94 4.12 9.91
N THR A 81 -0.08 3.44 10.44
CA THR A 81 -0.60 3.69 11.79
C THR A 81 0.47 3.42 12.85
N GLY A 82 1.28 2.36 12.70
CA GLY A 82 2.41 2.08 13.58
C GLY A 82 3.41 3.22 13.61
N GLY A 83 3.79 3.77 12.44
CA GLY A 83 4.67 4.94 12.35
C GLY A 83 4.07 6.18 13.01
N VAL A 84 2.77 6.45 12.83
CA VAL A 84 2.06 7.56 13.50
C VAL A 84 2.06 7.38 15.02
N VAL A 85 1.79 6.17 15.50
CA VAL A 85 1.80 5.85 16.94
C VAL A 85 3.20 6.02 17.51
N ILE A 86 4.25 5.55 16.84
CA ILE A 86 5.65 5.72 17.28
C ILE A 86 6.01 7.21 17.34
N PHE A 87 5.70 7.97 16.28
CA PHE A 87 5.93 9.41 16.23
C PHE A 87 5.25 10.13 17.40
N GLY A 88 3.97 9.85 17.63
CA GLY A 88 3.20 10.41 18.72
C GLY A 88 3.74 10.01 20.10
N ALA A 89 4.06 8.74 20.29
CA ALA A 89 4.59 8.22 21.55
C ALA A 89 5.93 8.87 21.91
N ILE A 90 6.85 9.02 20.95
CA ILE A 90 8.14 9.69 21.18
C ILE A 90 7.93 11.15 21.59
N GLY A 91 7.08 11.89 20.87
CA GLY A 91 6.82 13.29 21.21
C GLY A 91 6.09 13.48 22.54
N LEU A 92 5.12 12.62 22.86
CA LEU A 92 4.43 12.61 24.16
C LEU A 92 5.37 12.20 25.30
N ALA A 93 6.33 11.29 25.06
CA ALA A 93 7.33 10.94 26.05
C ALA A 93 8.19 12.14 26.45
N MET A 94 8.52 13.06 25.53
CA MET A 94 9.28 14.27 25.87
C MET A 94 8.47 15.22 26.75
N ILE A 95 7.16 15.31 26.53
CA ILE A 95 6.23 16.06 27.40
C ILE A 95 6.15 15.42 28.80
N ALA A 96 6.08 14.08 28.87
CA ALA A 96 6.06 13.37 30.14
C ALA A 96 7.34 13.58 30.97
N LEU A 97 8.46 13.92 30.32
CA LEU A 97 9.72 14.28 30.96
C LEU A 97 9.78 15.76 31.41
N GLY A 98 8.74 16.55 31.12
CA GLY A 98 8.65 17.96 31.50
C GLY A 98 9.06 18.96 30.41
N GLY A 99 9.37 18.50 29.20
CA GLY A 99 9.67 19.37 28.06
C GLY A 99 8.48 19.63 27.13
N HIS A 100 8.77 20.21 25.97
CA HIS A 100 7.82 20.39 24.87
C HIS A 100 7.79 19.15 23.94
N PHE A 101 6.78 19.10 23.06
CA PHE A 101 6.67 18.05 22.05
C PHE A 101 7.93 18.00 21.18
N LEU A 102 8.57 16.82 21.10
CA LEU A 102 9.83 16.59 20.37
C LEU A 102 11.04 17.39 20.89
N GLU A 103 10.99 17.86 22.14
CA GLU A 103 12.13 18.48 22.79
C GLU A 103 13.15 17.43 23.26
N PHE A 104 14.03 17.00 22.33
CA PHE A 104 15.01 15.95 22.60
C PHE A 104 16.16 16.35 23.54
N THR A 105 16.26 17.62 23.93
CA THR A 105 17.19 18.08 24.98
C THR A 105 16.88 17.42 26.32
N MET A 106 15.60 17.13 26.62
CA MET A 106 15.16 16.40 27.81
C MET A 106 15.77 15.00 27.91
N LEU A 107 16.04 14.36 26.77
CA LEU A 107 16.71 13.06 26.72
C LEU A 107 18.14 13.12 27.28
N LYS A 108 18.82 14.26 27.08
CA LYS A 108 20.14 14.52 27.64
C LYS A 108 20.07 14.84 29.12
N GLU A 109 19.11 15.67 29.54
CA GLU A 109 19.00 16.12 30.92
C GLU A 109 18.59 14.99 31.87
N VAL A 110 17.65 14.14 31.45
CA VAL A 110 17.13 13.05 32.30
C VAL A 110 17.97 11.78 32.17
N PHE A 111 18.33 11.38 30.95
CA PHE A 111 18.95 10.08 30.68
C PHE A 111 20.42 10.16 30.23
N HIS A 112 21.01 11.36 30.11
CA HIS A 112 22.36 11.56 29.57
C HIS A 112 22.54 11.03 28.13
N ILE A 113 21.45 10.87 27.39
CA ILE A 113 21.46 10.41 26.00
C ILE A 113 21.59 11.62 25.07
N LYS A 114 22.38 11.52 24.01
CA LYS A 114 22.50 12.60 23.03
C LYS A 114 21.16 12.84 22.33
N PRO A 115 20.68 14.09 22.19
CA PRO A 115 19.40 14.40 21.53
C PRO A 115 19.27 13.84 20.11
N LYS A 116 20.41 13.70 19.41
CA LYS A 116 20.53 13.06 18.10
C LYS A 116 19.83 11.70 18.03
N TRP A 117 19.95 10.85 19.06
CA TRP A 117 19.33 9.53 19.05
C TRP A 117 17.80 9.59 19.12
N GLY A 118 17.24 10.63 19.75
CA GLY A 118 15.79 10.88 19.71
C GLY A 118 15.31 11.29 18.32
N LEU A 119 16.08 12.14 17.64
CA LEU A 119 15.81 12.54 16.26
C LEU A 119 15.89 11.34 15.30
N GLU A 120 16.95 10.54 15.38
CA GLU A 120 17.08 9.34 14.55
C GLU A 120 15.98 8.32 14.84
N ALA A 121 15.60 8.12 16.11
CA ALA A 121 14.52 7.22 16.46
C ALA A 121 13.19 7.63 15.83
N ILE A 122 12.86 8.93 15.79
CA ILE A 122 11.62 9.39 15.17
C ILE A 122 11.65 9.30 13.65
N GLU A 123 12.80 9.58 13.04
CA GLU A 123 12.97 9.45 11.60
C GLU A 123 12.86 8.00 11.13
N ILE A 124 13.56 7.10 11.81
CA ILE A 124 13.60 5.67 11.47
C ILE A 124 12.28 5.00 11.84
N GLY A 125 11.82 5.13 13.08
CA GLY A 125 10.67 4.38 13.59
C GLY A 125 9.32 5.03 13.29
N GLY A 126 9.28 6.35 13.09
CA GLY A 126 8.04 7.08 12.80
C GLY A 126 7.92 7.42 11.32
N ILE A 127 8.72 8.40 10.89
CA ILE A 127 8.56 9.07 9.59
C ILE A 127 8.79 8.09 8.43
N SER A 128 9.83 7.25 8.48
CA SER A 128 10.14 6.34 7.37
C SER A 128 9.01 5.35 7.11
N LEU A 129 8.41 4.79 8.16
CA LEU A 129 7.29 3.86 8.06
C LEU A 129 6.06 4.53 7.44
N ILE A 130 5.72 5.73 7.92
CA ILE A 130 4.60 6.52 7.38
C ILE A 130 4.82 6.78 5.89
N VAL A 131 6.01 7.25 5.52
CA VAL A 131 6.31 7.66 4.14
C VAL A 131 6.33 6.45 3.21
N THR A 132 7.06 5.39 3.54
CA THR A 132 7.09 4.15 2.74
C THR A 132 5.68 3.59 2.57
N GLY A 133 4.92 3.46 3.66
CA GLY A 133 3.55 2.95 3.61
C GLY A 133 2.63 3.83 2.77
N THR A 134 2.75 5.16 2.88
CA THR A 134 1.93 6.11 2.14
C THR A 134 2.22 6.07 0.65
N ILE A 135 3.49 6.07 0.23
CA ILE A 135 3.88 5.99 -1.19
C ILE A 135 3.30 4.73 -1.83
N ILE A 136 3.45 3.58 -1.16
CA ILE A 136 2.94 2.31 -1.64
C ILE A 136 1.41 2.32 -1.69
N SER A 137 0.74 2.79 -0.63
CA SER A 137 -0.72 2.80 -0.54
C SER A 137 -1.35 3.75 -1.56
N LEU A 138 -0.78 4.95 -1.74
CA LEU A 138 -1.24 5.91 -2.75
C LEU A 138 -1.14 5.30 -4.14
N PHE A 139 -0.02 4.65 -4.47
CA PHE A 139 0.14 4.01 -5.76
C PHE A 139 -0.94 2.95 -6.03
N PHE A 140 -1.13 1.99 -5.11
CA PHE A 140 -2.10 0.91 -5.31
C PHE A 140 -3.55 1.41 -5.27
N THR A 141 -3.85 2.45 -4.48
CA THR A 141 -5.18 3.07 -4.45
C THR A 141 -5.48 3.78 -5.76
N MET A 142 -4.51 4.51 -6.33
CA MET A 142 -4.67 5.15 -7.64
C MET A 142 -4.77 4.11 -8.77
N ALA A 143 -3.96 3.05 -8.71
CA ALA A 143 -3.94 1.99 -9.72
C ALA A 143 -5.25 1.17 -9.75
N ALA A 144 -5.96 1.06 -8.62
CA ALA A 144 -7.24 0.35 -8.55
C ALA A 144 -8.39 1.08 -9.27
N GLY A 145 -8.28 2.40 -9.48
CA GLY A 145 -9.33 3.22 -10.08
C GLY A 145 -10.58 3.37 -9.19
N PHE A 146 -11.44 4.33 -9.52
CA PHE A 146 -12.72 4.51 -8.84
C PHE A 146 -13.80 3.66 -9.52
N SER A 147 -14.27 2.59 -8.86
CA SER A 147 -15.51 1.93 -9.24
C SER A 147 -16.64 2.56 -8.42
N PRO A 148 -17.54 3.37 -8.98
CA PRO A 148 -18.68 3.85 -8.23
C PRO A 148 -19.56 2.63 -7.88
N GLU A 149 -19.70 2.31 -6.59
CA GLU A 149 -20.79 1.46 -6.12
C GLU A 149 -22.10 2.11 -6.57
N ARG A 150 -22.68 1.62 -7.67
CA ARG A 150 -24.08 1.89 -7.98
C ARG A 150 -24.91 1.00 -7.06
N PRO A 151 -25.75 1.56 -6.17
CA PRO A 151 -26.80 0.78 -5.55
C PRO A 151 -27.82 0.51 -6.67
N SER A 152 -27.68 -0.60 -7.39
CA SER A 152 -28.69 -1.05 -8.34
C SER A 152 -29.88 -1.60 -7.56
N GLY A 153 -30.72 -0.68 -7.08
CA GLY A 153 -32.10 -0.97 -6.71
C GLY A 153 -32.91 -1.22 -7.97
N THR A 154 -32.96 -2.48 -8.41
CA THR A 154 -33.96 -2.90 -9.39
C THR A 154 -34.71 -4.08 -8.81
N GLY A 155 -35.95 -3.79 -8.39
CA GLY A 155 -36.89 -4.74 -7.81
C GLY A 155 -37.10 -5.95 -8.71
N GLY A 156 -36.94 -7.13 -8.13
CA GLY A 156 -37.36 -8.36 -8.77
C GLY A 156 -38.89 -8.47 -8.82
N ARG A 157 -39.41 -8.90 -9.97
CA ARG A 157 -40.50 -9.86 -10.06
C ARG A 157 -40.35 -10.62 -11.38
N ASN A 158 -39.92 -11.87 -11.25
CA ASN A 158 -39.85 -12.82 -12.33
C ASN A 158 -41.26 -13.44 -12.47
N GLU A 159 -42.10 -12.88 -13.34
CA GLU A 159 -43.35 -13.51 -13.75
C GLU A 159 -43.03 -14.59 -14.79
N ARG A 160 -42.64 -15.77 -14.32
CA ARG A 160 -42.54 -16.96 -15.18
C ARG A 160 -42.71 -18.23 -14.38
N ASN A 161 -43.87 -18.40 -13.74
CA ASN A 161 -44.30 -19.73 -13.32
C ASN A 161 -45.80 -19.83 -13.00
N GLU A 162 -46.70 -19.46 -13.92
CA GLU A 162 -48.11 -19.91 -13.83
C GLU A 162 -48.69 -20.09 -15.25
N ARG A 163 -48.71 -21.35 -15.71
CA ARG A 163 -49.69 -22.02 -16.58
C ARG A 163 -49.01 -23.17 -17.31
N GLY A 164 -48.78 -24.25 -16.57
CA GLY A 164 -48.94 -25.58 -17.15
C GLY A 164 -50.43 -25.89 -17.26
N GLU A 165 -50.73 -26.83 -18.16
CA GLU A 165 -51.94 -27.66 -18.18
C GLU A 165 -53.20 -27.08 -18.87
N SER A 166 -53.33 -27.33 -20.17
CA SER A 166 -54.47 -28.07 -20.76
C SER A 166 -54.47 -28.01 -22.30
N ALA A 167 -54.67 -29.18 -22.92
CA ALA A 167 -55.08 -29.44 -24.32
C ALA A 167 -53.99 -29.59 -25.40
N ASP A 168 -53.32 -30.75 -25.40
CA ASP A 168 -53.03 -31.45 -26.65
C ASP A 168 -54.29 -32.25 -27.03
N GLU A 169 -55.14 -31.68 -27.90
CA GLU A 169 -56.20 -32.43 -28.58
C GLU A 169 -55.72 -32.73 -30.00
N VAL A 170 -55.37 -34.00 -30.21
CA VAL A 170 -54.98 -34.57 -31.49
C VAL A 170 -56.25 -34.72 -32.34
N VAL A 171 -56.37 -33.94 -33.41
CA VAL A 171 -57.39 -34.15 -34.45
C VAL A 171 -56.73 -34.90 -35.61
N SER A 172 -57.14 -36.16 -35.79
CA SER A 172 -56.86 -36.98 -36.96
C SER A 172 -57.89 -36.67 -38.05
N ASP A 173 -57.43 -36.30 -39.24
CA ASP A 173 -58.23 -36.33 -40.46
C ASP A 173 -58.36 -37.80 -40.92
N ASP A 174 -59.58 -38.33 -40.93
CA ASP A 174 -60.03 -39.44 -41.78
C ASP A 174 -61.57 -39.40 -41.90
N ASP A 175 -62.04 -39.48 -43.15
CA ASP A 175 -63.42 -39.52 -43.71
C ASP A 175 -64.26 -38.22 -43.86
#